data_AF-A0A8W8LZ20-F1
#
_entry.id   AF-A0A8W8LZ20-F1
#
_cell.length_a   1.000
_cell.length_b   1.000
_cell.length_c   1.000
_cell.angle_alpha   90.00
_cell.angle_beta   90.00
_cell.angle_gamma   90.00
#
_symmetry.space_group_name_H-M   'P 1'
#
loop_
_entity.id
_entity.type
_entity.pdbx_description
1 polymer ?
#
loop_
_entity_poly.entity_id
_entity_poly.type
_entity_poly.pdbx_seq_one_letter_code
_entity_poly.pdbx_strand_id
1 'polypeptide(L)'
;ELPPADLSTPAALSQTMQLLKDVLACHDASVVAIDDKKQDFKQILSCIVDPLVQMCSVSASRLNAIDMACYMINCIYIMQTTLSLYEFTDTRLEMLQAQVEAQLDTLVNEQAAMVLNRVGLAEAYKMVQAYQPKQGPLSSLQGMDAGTLKSAMMQFDSFLANPDALVLPQCSLILSARIRESIKKRSMELINESYRLLFDRIKNPANEYKEPQGIVPRTPDQVMKLLQY
;
A
#
# COMPACT_ATOMS: atom_id res chain seq x y z
N GLU A 1 13.57 -4.59 -20.58
CA GLU A 1 13.96 -3.16 -20.44
C GLU A 1 13.99 -2.81 -18.96
N LEU A 2 14.75 -1.79 -18.54
CA LEU A 2 14.67 -1.29 -17.17
C LEU A 2 13.45 -0.35 -17.04
N PRO A 3 12.80 -0.31 -15.87
CA PRO A 3 11.71 0.63 -15.61
C PRO A 3 12.15 2.09 -15.83
N PRO A 4 11.28 2.93 -16.42
CA PRO A 4 11.49 4.38 -16.46
C PRO A 4 11.66 4.99 -15.07
N ALA A 5 12.36 6.13 -14.99
CA ALA A 5 12.62 6.83 -13.73
C ALA A 5 11.36 7.39 -13.05
N ASP A 6 10.32 7.68 -13.83
CA ASP A 6 8.98 8.08 -13.36
C ASP A 6 8.09 6.89 -13.01
N LEU A 7 8.62 5.66 -13.08
CA LEU A 7 7.92 4.41 -12.82
C LEU A 7 6.66 4.25 -13.69
N SER A 8 6.65 4.88 -14.87
CA SER A 8 5.61 4.69 -15.87
C SER A 8 5.67 3.30 -16.49
N THR A 9 4.62 2.92 -17.21
CA THR A 9 4.60 1.66 -17.94
C THR A 9 5.57 1.65 -19.11
N PRO A 10 6.22 0.51 -19.44
CA PRO A 10 7.07 0.40 -20.62
C PRO A 10 6.29 0.61 -21.92
N ALA A 11 6.97 1.13 -22.95
CA ALA A 11 6.39 1.28 -24.28
C ALA A 11 5.99 -0.08 -24.87
N ALA A 12 6.81 -1.11 -24.68
CA ALA A 12 6.52 -2.47 -25.13
C ALA A 12 5.20 -3.00 -24.57
N LEU A 13 4.93 -2.77 -23.27
CA LEU A 13 3.66 -3.15 -22.65
C LEU A 13 2.48 -2.44 -23.33
N SER A 14 2.58 -1.12 -23.51
CA SER A 14 1.50 -0.33 -24.11
C SER A 14 1.20 -0.77 -25.55
N GLN A 15 2.25 -1.06 -26.34
CA GLN A 15 2.13 -1.53 -27.71
C GLN A 15 1.48 -2.92 -27.79
N THR A 16 1.92 -3.88 -26.94
CA THR A 16 1.33 -5.22 -26.92
C THR A 16 -0.12 -5.18 -26.43
N MET A 17 -0.44 -4.34 -25.45
CA MET A 17 -1.83 -4.18 -25.00
C MET A 17 -2.71 -3.54 -26.08
N GLN A 18 -2.17 -2.64 -26.91
CA GLN A 18 -2.91 -2.10 -28.05
C GLN A 18 -3.17 -3.19 -29.11
N LEU A 19 -2.17 -4.00 -29.44
CA LEU A 19 -2.37 -5.13 -30.35
C LEU A 19 -3.40 -6.13 -29.81
N LEU A 20 -3.36 -6.41 -28.49
CA LEU A 20 -4.36 -7.26 -27.85
C LEU A 20 -5.77 -6.69 -28.01
N LYS A 21 -5.96 -5.37 -27.86
CA LYS A 21 -7.27 -4.73 -28.11
C LYS A 21 -7.77 -4.99 -29.52
N ASP A 22 -6.89 -4.86 -30.50
CA ASP A 22 -7.24 -5.05 -31.91
C ASP A 22 -7.65 -6.52 -32.17
N VAL A 23 -6.92 -7.49 -31.58
CA VAL A 23 -7.24 -8.92 -31.66
C VAL A 23 -8.59 -9.23 -31.00
N LEU A 24 -8.82 -8.75 -29.78
CA LEU A 24 -10.06 -9.00 -29.05
C LEU A 24 -11.26 -8.34 -29.73
N ALA A 25 -11.11 -7.14 -30.29
CA ALA A 25 -12.18 -6.47 -31.04
C ALA A 25 -12.57 -7.21 -32.33
N CYS A 26 -11.60 -7.76 -33.06
CA CYS A 26 -11.88 -8.60 -34.24
C CYS A 26 -12.63 -9.89 -33.85
N HIS A 27 -12.25 -10.50 -32.73
CA HIS A 27 -12.84 -11.75 -32.26
C HIS A 27 -14.26 -11.55 -31.73
N ASP A 28 -14.52 -10.43 -31.04
CA ASP A 28 -15.84 -10.07 -30.55
C ASP A 28 -16.87 -9.95 -31.69
N ALA A 29 -16.45 -9.36 -32.82
CA ALA A 29 -17.25 -9.24 -34.05
C ALA A 29 -17.44 -10.55 -34.84
N SER A 30 -16.78 -11.65 -34.44
CA SER A 30 -16.87 -12.94 -35.14
C SER A 30 -18.20 -13.65 -34.90
N VAL A 31 -18.62 -14.54 -35.81
CA VAL A 31 -19.91 -15.27 -35.75
C VAL A 31 -19.77 -16.68 -35.15
N VAL A 32 -18.68 -16.96 -34.44
CA VAL A 32 -18.50 -18.23 -33.70
C VAL A 32 -19.43 -18.36 -32.50
N ALA A 33 -19.69 -19.60 -32.08
CA ALA A 33 -20.48 -19.91 -30.90
C ALA A 33 -19.87 -19.29 -29.64
N ILE A 34 -20.72 -18.85 -28.70
CA ILE A 34 -20.30 -18.13 -27.49
C ILE A 34 -19.34 -18.96 -26.63
N ASP A 35 -19.55 -20.27 -26.52
CA ASP A 35 -18.69 -21.16 -25.74
C ASP A 35 -17.29 -21.28 -26.36
N ASP A 36 -17.20 -21.40 -27.68
CA ASP A 36 -15.92 -21.41 -28.40
C ASP A 36 -15.21 -20.06 -28.24
N LYS A 37 -15.97 -18.94 -28.33
CA LYS A 37 -15.41 -17.61 -28.09
C LYS A 37 -14.79 -17.47 -26.71
N LYS A 38 -15.49 -17.93 -25.68
CA LYS A 38 -15.01 -17.87 -24.31
C LYS A 38 -13.71 -18.67 -24.13
N GLN A 39 -13.57 -19.82 -24.77
CA GLN A 39 -12.33 -20.61 -24.73
C GLN A 39 -11.19 -19.92 -25.46
N ASP A 40 -11.44 -19.38 -26.65
CA ASP A 40 -10.45 -18.62 -27.42
C ASP A 40 -9.93 -17.41 -26.64
N PHE A 41 -10.84 -16.60 -26.06
CA PHE A 41 -10.48 -15.48 -25.20
C PHE A 41 -9.58 -15.92 -24.06
N LYS A 42 -9.95 -16.98 -23.35
CA LYS A 42 -9.15 -17.50 -22.23
C LYS A 42 -7.73 -17.89 -22.68
N GLN A 43 -7.60 -18.54 -23.84
CA GLN A 43 -6.30 -18.92 -24.39
C GLN A 43 -5.48 -17.70 -24.82
N ILE A 44 -6.07 -16.78 -25.59
CA ILE A 44 -5.42 -15.54 -26.05
C ILE A 44 -4.89 -14.75 -24.86
N LEU A 45 -5.74 -14.53 -23.84
CA LEU A 45 -5.36 -13.78 -22.64
C LEU A 45 -4.22 -14.47 -21.88
N SER A 46 -4.23 -15.80 -21.78
CA SER A 46 -3.15 -16.52 -21.09
C SER A 46 -1.83 -16.47 -21.84
N CYS A 47 -1.87 -16.55 -23.17
CA CYS A 47 -0.69 -16.45 -24.01
C CYS A 47 -0.06 -15.05 -24.04
N ILE A 48 -0.81 -14.00 -23.67
CA ILE A 48 -0.34 -12.61 -23.77
C ILE A 48 -0.16 -11.96 -22.40
N VAL A 49 -1.16 -12.04 -21.52
CA VAL A 49 -1.15 -11.34 -20.23
C VAL A 49 -0.11 -11.95 -19.29
N ASP A 50 0.03 -13.28 -19.23
CA ASP A 50 0.99 -13.93 -18.33
C ASP A 50 2.45 -13.56 -18.69
N PRO A 51 2.88 -13.64 -19.97
CA PRO A 51 4.20 -13.17 -20.36
C PRO A 51 4.41 -11.67 -20.11
N LEU A 52 3.39 -10.84 -20.29
CA LEU A 52 3.52 -9.40 -20.04
C LEU A 52 3.68 -9.08 -18.55
N VAL A 53 2.92 -9.75 -17.67
CA VAL A 53 3.10 -9.63 -16.22
C VAL A 53 4.51 -10.09 -15.84
N GLN A 54 4.96 -11.23 -16.36
CA GLN A 54 6.31 -11.74 -16.10
C GLN A 54 7.39 -10.77 -16.59
N MET A 55 7.24 -10.20 -17.78
CA MET A 55 8.14 -9.20 -18.34
C MET A 55 8.24 -7.98 -17.40
N CYS A 56 7.11 -7.48 -16.90
CA CYS A 56 7.09 -6.36 -15.96
C CYS A 56 7.80 -6.73 -14.64
N SER A 57 7.50 -7.90 -14.08
CA SER A 57 8.15 -8.38 -12.85
C SER A 57 9.66 -8.54 -12.99
N VAL A 58 10.14 -9.09 -14.11
CA VAL A 58 11.58 -9.22 -14.39
C VAL A 58 12.22 -7.84 -14.55
N SER A 59 11.56 -6.91 -15.24
CA SER A 59 12.01 -5.53 -15.38
C SER A 59 12.16 -4.84 -14.02
N ALA A 60 11.20 -5.04 -13.12
CA ALA A 60 11.17 -4.43 -11.79
C ALA A 60 12.11 -5.09 -10.77
N SER A 61 12.67 -6.27 -11.06
CA SER A 61 13.43 -7.10 -10.11
C SER A 61 14.66 -6.44 -9.47
N ARG A 62 15.16 -5.35 -10.07
CA ARG A 62 16.32 -4.59 -9.57
C ARG A 62 15.94 -3.34 -8.78
N LEU A 63 14.65 -3.01 -8.72
CA LEU A 63 14.15 -1.88 -7.95
C LEU A 63 14.08 -2.24 -6.47
N ASN A 64 14.08 -1.22 -5.61
CA ASN A 64 13.68 -1.43 -4.21
C ASN A 64 12.17 -1.76 -4.14
N ALA A 65 11.71 -2.23 -2.98
CA ALA A 65 10.34 -2.69 -2.82
C ALA A 65 9.27 -1.61 -3.14
N ILE A 66 9.53 -0.36 -2.80
CA ILE A 66 8.60 0.77 -2.99
C ILE A 66 8.46 1.08 -4.49
N ASP A 67 9.60 1.24 -5.18
CA ASP A 67 9.63 1.54 -6.61
C ASP A 67 9.07 0.37 -7.43
N MET A 68 9.41 -0.88 -7.04
CA MET A 68 8.86 -2.09 -7.65
C MET A 68 7.33 -2.13 -7.53
N ALA A 69 6.78 -1.89 -6.33
CA ALA A 69 5.36 -1.93 -6.10
C ALA A 69 4.61 -0.87 -6.91
N CYS A 70 5.10 0.37 -6.94
CA CYS A 70 4.51 1.45 -7.74
C CYS A 70 4.52 1.14 -9.24
N TYR A 71 5.67 0.69 -9.77
CA TYR A 71 5.80 0.32 -11.18
C TYR A 71 4.89 -0.84 -11.56
N MET A 72 4.82 -1.90 -10.74
CA MET A 72 3.97 -3.05 -11.00
C MET A 72 2.48 -2.67 -10.97
N ILE A 73 2.05 -1.84 -10.02
CA ILE A 73 0.69 -1.29 -9.99
C ILE A 73 0.36 -0.56 -11.29
N ASN A 74 1.26 0.30 -11.77
CA ASN A 74 1.05 1.04 -13.03
C ASN A 74 0.93 0.11 -14.24
N CYS A 75 1.80 -0.90 -14.33
CA CYS A 75 1.76 -1.89 -15.41
C CYS A 75 0.47 -2.69 -15.41
N ILE A 76 0.08 -3.22 -14.25
CA ILE A 76 -1.13 -4.02 -14.11
C ILE A 76 -2.39 -3.16 -14.34
N TYR A 77 -2.38 -1.90 -13.92
CA TYR A 77 -3.49 -0.98 -14.13
C TYR A 77 -3.81 -0.78 -15.63
N ILE A 78 -2.79 -0.67 -16.49
CA ILE A 78 -2.98 -0.59 -17.95
C ILE A 78 -3.56 -1.89 -18.52
N MET A 79 -3.14 -3.04 -17.99
CA MET A 79 -3.71 -4.33 -18.36
C MET A 79 -5.19 -4.40 -17.96
N GLN A 80 -5.52 -4.09 -16.71
CA GLN A 80 -6.89 -4.14 -16.18
C GLN A 80 -7.83 -3.20 -16.94
N THR A 81 -7.43 -1.95 -17.15
CA THR A 81 -8.25 -0.97 -17.89
C THR A 81 -8.50 -1.40 -19.33
N THR A 82 -7.52 -2.06 -19.97
CA THR A 82 -7.70 -2.64 -21.30
C THR A 82 -8.67 -3.81 -21.30
N LEU A 83 -8.49 -4.76 -20.39
CA LEU A 83 -9.30 -5.99 -20.35
C LEU A 83 -10.74 -5.72 -19.91
N SER A 84 -10.97 -4.71 -19.06
CA SER A 84 -12.30 -4.33 -18.57
C SER A 84 -13.31 -3.91 -19.65
N LEU A 85 -12.84 -3.70 -20.88
CA LEU A 85 -13.68 -3.33 -22.03
C LEU A 85 -14.30 -4.54 -22.73
N TYR A 86 -13.92 -5.77 -22.36
CA TYR A 86 -14.31 -6.98 -23.07
C TYR A 86 -14.94 -8.02 -22.14
N GLU A 87 -15.89 -8.78 -22.69
CA GLU A 87 -16.51 -9.90 -21.98
C GLU A 87 -15.53 -11.05 -21.74
N PHE A 88 -15.88 -11.95 -20.81
CA PHE A 88 -15.09 -13.15 -20.47
C PHE A 88 -13.70 -12.88 -19.87
N THR A 89 -13.42 -11.65 -19.44
CA THR A 89 -12.14 -11.25 -18.85
C THR A 89 -12.12 -11.30 -17.31
N ASP A 90 -13.26 -11.55 -16.66
CA ASP A 90 -13.43 -11.44 -15.20
C ASP A 90 -12.38 -12.20 -14.39
N THR A 91 -12.18 -13.49 -14.69
CA THR A 91 -11.17 -14.31 -13.99
C THR A 91 -9.77 -13.71 -14.11
N ARG A 92 -9.43 -13.13 -15.26
CA ARG A 92 -8.12 -12.51 -15.46
C ARG A 92 -8.01 -11.18 -14.71
N LEU A 93 -9.08 -10.39 -14.69
CA LEU A 93 -9.16 -9.15 -13.92
C LEU A 93 -9.02 -9.43 -12.41
N GLU A 94 -9.64 -10.49 -11.90
CA GLU A 94 -9.51 -10.93 -10.51
C GLU A 94 -8.06 -11.32 -10.16
N MET A 95 -7.40 -12.11 -11.01
CA MET A 95 -5.99 -12.48 -10.82
C MET A 95 -5.06 -11.27 -10.83
N LEU A 96 -5.29 -10.30 -11.73
CA LEU A 96 -4.53 -9.06 -11.79
C LEU A 96 -4.82 -8.18 -10.56
N GLN A 97 -6.06 -8.14 -10.09
CA GLN A 97 -6.43 -7.40 -8.89
C GLN A 97 -5.74 -7.95 -7.65
N ALA A 98 -5.64 -9.27 -7.51
CA ALA A 98 -4.91 -9.89 -6.40
C ALA A 98 -3.42 -9.47 -6.38
N GLN A 99 -2.80 -9.32 -7.55
CA GLN A 99 -1.43 -8.82 -7.64
C GLN A 99 -1.32 -7.33 -7.29
N VAL A 100 -2.29 -6.51 -7.72
CA VAL A 100 -2.36 -5.09 -7.33
C VAL A 100 -2.50 -4.96 -5.82
N GLU A 101 -3.38 -5.73 -5.18
CA GLU A 101 -3.56 -5.69 -3.72
C GLU A 101 -2.26 -6.03 -2.97
N ALA A 102 -1.50 -7.04 -3.41
CA ALA A 102 -0.22 -7.37 -2.78
C ALA A 102 0.82 -6.24 -2.86
N GLN A 103 0.89 -5.54 -4.01
CA GLN A 103 1.79 -4.39 -4.16
C GLN A 103 1.27 -3.17 -3.39
N LEU A 104 -0.04 -2.98 -3.36
CA LEU A 104 -0.69 -1.92 -2.59
C LEU A 104 -0.41 -2.10 -1.09
N ASP A 105 -0.50 -3.32 -0.56
CA ASP A 105 -0.15 -3.64 0.82
C ASP A 105 1.29 -3.27 1.15
N THR A 106 2.22 -3.52 0.22
CA THR A 106 3.62 -3.10 0.40
C THR A 106 3.71 -1.59 0.56
N LEU A 107 3.07 -0.82 -0.33
CA LEU A 107 3.10 0.65 -0.26
C LEU A 107 2.38 1.20 0.99
N VAL A 108 1.29 0.58 1.44
CA VAL A 108 0.59 0.95 2.68
C VAL A 108 1.51 0.78 3.89
N ASN A 109 2.20 -0.36 3.99
CA ASN A 109 3.11 -0.65 5.08
C ASN A 109 4.33 0.28 5.06
N GLU A 110 4.93 0.50 3.89
CA GLU A 110 6.08 1.40 3.74
C GLU A 110 5.70 2.86 4.02
N GLN A 111 4.52 3.32 3.60
CA GLN A 111 4.01 4.64 3.90
C GLN A 111 3.83 4.84 5.42
N ALA A 112 3.19 3.88 6.10
CA ALA A 112 3.00 3.93 7.55
C ALA A 112 4.35 3.87 8.29
N ALA A 113 5.24 2.97 7.88
CA ALA A 113 6.58 2.84 8.46
C ALA A 113 7.39 4.13 8.29
N MET A 114 7.36 4.75 7.13
CA MET A 114 8.05 6.02 6.87
C MET A 114 7.55 7.12 7.81
N VAL A 115 6.23 7.28 7.96
CA VAL A 115 5.64 8.24 8.90
C VAL A 115 6.08 7.94 10.34
N LEU A 116 5.92 6.70 10.81
CA LEU A 116 6.28 6.30 12.18
C LEU A 116 7.76 6.54 12.49
N ASN A 117 8.65 6.31 11.52
CA ASN A 117 10.08 6.63 11.65
C ASN A 117 10.31 8.14 11.72
N ARG A 118 9.66 8.93 10.87
CA ARG A 118 9.81 10.40 10.82
C ARG A 118 9.34 11.07 12.11
N VAL A 119 8.29 10.56 12.74
CA VAL A 119 7.78 11.10 14.02
C VAL A 119 8.44 10.47 15.25
N GLY A 120 9.37 9.52 15.06
CA GLY A 120 10.11 8.88 16.17
C GLY A 120 9.33 7.84 16.96
N LEU A 121 8.22 7.30 16.43
CA LEU A 121 7.39 6.29 17.10
C LEU A 121 7.71 4.85 16.68
N ALA A 122 8.51 4.64 15.62
CA ALA A 122 8.81 3.31 15.10
C ALA A 122 9.42 2.35 16.14
N GLU A 123 10.43 2.79 16.89
CA GLU A 123 11.08 1.96 17.91
C GLU A 123 10.16 1.68 19.12
N ALA A 124 9.40 2.69 19.56
CA ALA A 124 8.42 2.51 20.62
C ALA A 124 7.36 1.47 20.24
N TYR A 125 6.87 1.52 19.00
CA TYR A 125 5.92 0.56 18.47
C TYR A 125 6.49 -0.87 18.40
N LYS A 126 7.73 -1.03 17.92
CA LYS A 126 8.42 -2.33 17.92
C LYS A 126 8.57 -2.90 19.32
N MET A 127 9.01 -2.09 20.28
CA MET A 127 9.15 -2.50 21.67
C MET A 127 7.82 -2.97 22.26
N VAL A 128 6.74 -2.23 22.00
CA VAL A 128 5.41 -2.60 22.50
C VAL A 128 4.85 -3.88 21.86
N GLN A 129 5.11 -4.12 20.57
CA GLN A 129 4.71 -5.37 19.92
C GLN A 129 5.45 -6.59 20.50
N ALA A 130 6.75 -6.46 20.76
CA ALA A 130 7.57 -7.53 21.30
C ALA A 130 7.43 -7.69 22.83
N TYR A 131 6.78 -6.75 23.50
CA TYR A 131 6.71 -6.67 24.95
C TYR A 131 5.99 -7.86 25.59
N GLN A 132 6.62 -8.43 26.62
CA GLN A 132 6.04 -9.46 27.47
C GLN A 132 5.98 -8.96 28.92
N PRO A 133 4.88 -9.16 29.66
CA PRO A 133 4.72 -8.64 31.03
C PRO A 133 5.85 -9.04 32.01
N LYS A 134 6.55 -10.14 31.74
CA LYS A 134 7.69 -10.62 32.54
C LYS A 134 8.93 -9.71 32.50
N GLN A 135 8.99 -8.75 31.57
CA GLN A 135 10.11 -7.82 31.42
C GLN A 135 10.05 -6.63 32.39
N GLY A 136 9.00 -6.53 33.22
CA GLY A 136 8.75 -5.37 34.07
C GLY A 136 7.97 -4.27 33.35
N PRO A 137 7.60 -3.18 34.03
CA PRO A 137 6.76 -2.13 33.47
C PRO A 137 7.44 -1.45 32.28
N LEU A 138 6.68 -1.17 31.21
CA LEU A 138 7.21 -0.51 30.01
C LEU A 138 7.92 0.82 30.32
N SER A 139 7.47 1.59 31.31
CA SER A 139 8.09 2.87 31.70
C SER A 139 9.53 2.72 32.21
N SER A 140 9.95 1.52 32.60
CA SER A 140 11.31 1.21 33.05
C SER A 140 12.25 0.80 31.91
N LEU A 141 11.73 0.54 30.70
CA LEU A 141 12.52 0.12 29.56
C LEU A 141 13.19 1.33 28.89
N GLN A 142 14.43 1.16 28.43
CA GLN A 142 15.16 2.21 27.72
C GLN A 142 14.40 2.65 26.46
N GLY A 143 14.21 3.96 26.31
CA GLY A 143 13.47 4.54 25.16
C GLY A 143 11.95 4.51 25.30
N MET A 144 11.42 3.99 26.40
CA MET A 144 9.99 4.01 26.74
C MET A 144 9.68 4.92 27.94
N ASP A 145 10.64 5.75 28.37
CA ASP A 145 10.39 6.72 29.43
C ASP A 145 9.43 7.84 28.96
N ALA A 146 8.77 8.49 29.92
CA ALA A 146 7.77 9.50 29.64
C ALA A 146 8.31 10.70 28.84
N GLY A 147 9.58 11.07 29.00
CA GLY A 147 10.18 12.20 28.29
C GLY A 147 10.41 11.89 26.81
N THR A 148 10.94 10.70 26.53
CA THR A 148 11.12 10.19 25.16
C THR A 148 9.78 10.09 24.42
N LEU A 149 8.77 9.49 25.05
CA LEU A 149 7.44 9.34 24.45
C LEU A 149 6.76 10.70 24.23
N LYS A 150 6.82 11.63 25.19
CA LYS A 150 6.29 13.00 25.00
C LYS A 150 6.94 13.70 23.80
N SER A 151 8.25 13.54 23.64
CA SER A 151 9.00 14.14 22.52
C SER A 151 8.55 13.59 21.17
N ALA A 152 8.36 12.27 21.05
CA ALA A 152 7.82 11.65 19.84
C ALA A 152 6.36 12.07 19.58
N MET A 153 5.54 12.19 20.63
CA MET A 153 4.15 12.64 20.50
C MET A 153 4.03 14.09 20.04
N MET A 154 4.98 14.97 20.38
CA MET A 154 5.02 16.32 19.81
C MET A 154 5.29 16.31 18.29
N GLN A 155 6.17 15.41 17.82
CA GLN A 155 6.41 15.25 16.38
C GLN A 155 5.19 14.64 15.67
N PHE A 156 4.54 13.68 16.32
CA PHE A 156 3.30 13.08 15.82
C PHE A 156 2.18 14.13 15.73
N ASP A 157 2.04 15.01 16.71
CA ASP A 157 1.06 16.10 16.68
C ASP A 157 1.32 17.09 15.53
N SER A 158 2.59 17.38 15.24
CA SER A 158 2.96 18.20 14.07
C SER A 158 2.54 17.51 12.77
N PHE A 159 2.73 16.19 12.66
CA PHE A 159 2.24 15.40 11.54
C PHE A 159 0.70 15.41 11.45
N LEU A 160 -0.03 15.25 12.55
CA LEU A 160 -1.50 15.30 12.57
C LEU A 160 -2.05 16.65 12.10
N ALA A 161 -1.31 17.74 12.25
CA ALA A 161 -1.71 19.05 11.75
C ALA A 161 -1.59 19.18 10.22
N ASN A 162 -0.74 18.37 9.58
CA ASN A 162 -0.59 18.32 8.12
C ASN A 162 -0.15 16.93 7.64
N PRO A 163 -1.06 15.94 7.60
CA PRO A 163 -0.70 14.55 7.25
C PRO A 163 -0.15 14.41 5.82
N ASP A 164 -0.57 15.29 4.91
CA ASP A 164 -0.16 15.28 3.50
C ASP A 164 1.31 15.72 3.30
N ALA A 165 1.98 16.25 4.33
CA ALA A 165 3.39 16.62 4.26
C ALA A 165 4.35 15.42 4.23
N LEU A 166 3.91 14.25 4.69
CA LEU A 166 4.72 13.04 4.76
C LEU A 166 4.12 11.92 3.90
N VAL A 167 4.27 12.05 2.59
CA VAL A 167 3.81 11.05 1.61
C VAL A 167 4.99 10.51 0.81
N LEU A 168 5.01 9.20 0.56
CA LEU A 168 5.98 8.56 -0.31
C LEU A 168 5.88 9.20 -1.71
N PRO A 169 6.99 9.68 -2.30
CA PRO A 169 6.98 10.27 -3.64
C PRO A 169 6.34 9.35 -4.69
N GLN A 170 6.56 8.04 -4.57
CA GLN A 170 6.05 7.01 -5.48
C GLN A 170 4.52 6.99 -5.50
N CYS A 171 3.83 7.32 -4.40
CA CYS A 171 2.37 7.39 -4.39
C CYS A 171 1.84 8.44 -5.38
N SER A 172 2.61 9.50 -5.67
CA SER A 172 2.24 10.50 -6.68
C SER A 172 2.40 10.00 -8.13
N LEU A 173 3.23 8.98 -8.35
CA LEU A 173 3.52 8.38 -9.66
C LEU A 173 2.52 7.28 -10.04
N ILE A 174 1.70 6.82 -9.08
CA ILE A 174 0.64 5.83 -9.35
C ILE A 174 -0.40 6.46 -10.27
N LEU A 175 -0.74 5.81 -11.37
CA LEU A 175 -1.69 6.32 -12.36
C LEU A 175 -3.13 6.37 -11.84
N SER A 176 -3.55 5.33 -11.11
CA SER A 176 -4.92 5.19 -10.59
C SER A 176 -5.18 6.05 -9.36
N ALA A 177 -6.08 7.03 -9.49
CA ALA A 177 -6.51 7.87 -8.36
C ALA A 177 -7.12 7.07 -7.21
N ARG A 178 -7.91 6.04 -7.53
CA ARG A 178 -8.53 5.15 -6.53
C ARG A 178 -7.49 4.41 -5.70
N ILE A 179 -6.40 3.95 -6.33
CA ILE A 179 -5.31 3.27 -5.61
C ILE A 179 -4.55 4.26 -4.73
N ARG A 180 -4.27 5.48 -5.21
CA ARG A 180 -3.65 6.55 -4.39
C ARG A 180 -4.48 6.83 -3.13
N GLU A 181 -5.79 6.99 -3.28
CA GLU A 181 -6.71 7.20 -2.16
C GLU A 181 -6.73 6.02 -1.19
N SER A 182 -6.74 4.78 -1.72
CA SER A 182 -6.68 3.56 -0.90
C SER A 182 -5.40 3.48 -0.07
N ILE A 183 -4.24 3.79 -0.66
CA ILE A 183 -2.96 3.81 0.06
C ILE A 183 -2.99 4.87 1.17
N LYS A 184 -3.45 6.09 0.86
CA LYS A 184 -3.60 7.15 1.86
C LYS A 184 -4.49 6.68 3.01
N LYS A 185 -5.70 6.22 2.72
CA LYS A 185 -6.66 5.79 3.75
C LYS A 185 -6.12 4.64 4.62
N ARG A 186 -5.65 3.56 4.00
CA ARG A 186 -5.18 2.35 4.72
C ARG A 186 -3.91 2.62 5.52
N SER A 187 -3.01 3.45 5.02
CA SER A 187 -1.81 3.83 5.79
C SER A 187 -2.17 4.66 7.02
N MET A 188 -3.13 5.59 6.91
CA MET A 188 -3.64 6.33 8.07
C MET A 188 -4.33 5.43 9.09
N GLU A 189 -5.11 4.45 8.63
CA GLU A 189 -5.71 3.43 9.50
C GLU A 189 -4.64 2.65 10.28
N LEU A 190 -3.59 2.18 9.60
CA LEU A 190 -2.47 1.46 10.22
C LEU A 190 -1.67 2.32 11.22
N ILE A 191 -1.46 3.61 10.91
CA ILE A 191 -0.84 4.56 11.83
C ILE A 191 -1.71 4.74 13.08
N ASN A 192 -3.03 4.86 12.93
CA ASN A 192 -3.95 4.99 14.05
C ASN A 192 -4.00 3.70 14.91
N GLU A 193 -3.94 2.53 14.30
CA GLU A 193 -3.81 1.26 15.03
C GLU A 193 -2.52 1.18 15.83
N SER A 194 -1.41 1.65 15.25
CA SER A 194 -0.12 1.74 15.94
C SER A 194 -0.19 2.71 17.13
N TYR A 195 -0.85 3.86 16.95
CA TYR A 195 -1.13 4.81 18.03
C TYR A 195 -2.01 4.20 19.13
N ARG A 196 -3.08 3.48 18.76
CA ARG A 196 -3.99 2.81 19.71
C ARG A 196 -3.23 1.83 20.58
N LEU A 197 -2.35 1.02 19.98
CA LEU A 197 -1.53 0.07 20.73
C LEU A 197 -0.64 0.79 21.77
N LEU A 198 0.01 1.89 21.39
CA LEU A 198 0.79 2.72 22.32
C LEU A 198 -0.08 3.34 23.40
N PHE A 199 -1.24 3.91 23.03
CA PHE A 199 -2.20 4.53 23.93
C PHE A 199 -2.64 3.53 25.02
N ASP A 200 -3.06 2.33 24.63
CA ASP A 200 -3.53 1.30 25.55
C ASP A 200 -2.42 0.84 26.51
N ARG A 201 -1.18 0.70 26.01
CA ARG A 201 -0.04 0.35 26.87
C ARG A 201 0.32 1.47 27.84
N ILE A 202 0.36 2.71 27.39
CA ILE A 202 0.71 3.85 28.24
C ILE A 202 -0.35 4.08 29.31
N LYS A 203 -1.63 3.85 28.97
CA LYS A 203 -2.76 3.97 29.90
C LYS A 203 -2.91 2.79 30.87
N ASN A 204 -2.32 1.64 30.56
CA ASN A 204 -2.36 0.48 31.44
C ASN A 204 -1.55 0.74 32.73
N PRO A 205 -2.19 0.70 33.93
CA PRO A 205 -1.50 0.92 35.20
C PRO A 205 -0.31 -0.02 35.47
N ALA A 206 -0.32 -1.23 34.90
CA ALA A 206 0.77 -2.20 35.04
C ALA A 206 2.10 -1.74 34.41
N ASN A 207 2.06 -0.71 33.56
CA ASN A 207 3.26 -0.13 32.94
C ASN A 207 3.79 1.10 33.70
N GLU A 208 3.19 1.46 34.84
CA GLU A 208 3.71 2.40 35.83
C GLU A 208 4.08 3.81 35.28
N TYR A 209 3.36 4.30 34.27
CA TYR A 209 3.48 5.70 33.85
C TYR A 209 2.79 6.61 34.85
N LYS A 210 3.53 7.58 35.42
CA LYS A 210 3.01 8.51 36.45
C LYS A 210 1.91 9.44 35.94
N GLU A 211 2.07 9.95 34.71
CA GLU A 211 1.12 10.88 34.07
C GLU A 211 0.76 10.45 32.64
N PRO A 212 0.02 9.34 32.44
CA PRO A 212 -0.27 8.80 31.12
C PRO A 212 -1.00 9.80 30.20
N GLN A 213 -1.90 10.61 30.75
CA GLN A 213 -2.64 11.64 30.01
C GLN A 213 -1.73 12.75 29.46
N GLY A 214 -0.61 13.03 30.13
CA GLY A 214 0.38 13.99 29.65
C GLY A 214 1.27 13.46 28.52
N ILE A 215 1.28 12.14 28.30
CA ILE A 215 2.02 11.49 27.21
C ILE A 215 1.10 11.33 26.00
N VAL A 216 -0.09 10.76 26.21
CA VAL A 216 -1.10 10.53 25.17
C VAL A 216 -2.38 11.32 25.47
N PRO A 217 -2.43 12.62 25.08
CA PRO A 217 -3.55 13.48 25.42
C PRO A 217 -4.81 13.19 24.60
N ARG A 218 -4.65 12.67 23.37
CA ARG A 218 -5.75 12.36 22.45
C ARG A 218 -6.15 10.88 22.53
N THR A 219 -7.41 10.58 22.29
CA THR A 219 -7.86 9.19 22.09
C THR A 219 -7.59 8.74 20.65
N PRO A 220 -7.52 7.42 20.37
CA PRO A 220 -7.41 6.92 19.00
C PRO A 220 -8.53 7.42 18.07
N ASP A 221 -9.74 7.62 18.59
CA ASP A 221 -10.85 8.16 17.79
C ASP A 221 -10.65 9.63 17.43
N GLN A 222 -10.01 10.42 18.31
CA GLN A 222 -9.63 11.80 18.00
C GLN A 222 -8.49 11.86 16.99
N VAL A 223 -7.49 10.98 17.12
CA VAL A 223 -6.40 10.86 16.14
C VAL A 223 -6.95 10.45 14.77
N MET A 224 -7.86 9.48 14.73
CA MET A 224 -8.48 9.04 13.49
C MET A 224 -9.21 10.16 12.75
N LYS A 225 -9.93 11.03 13.48
CA LYS A 225 -10.58 12.19 12.89
C LYS A 225 -9.57 13.12 12.23
N LEU A 226 -8.49 13.47 12.93
CA LEU A 226 -7.42 14.34 12.40
C LEU A 226 -6.70 13.75 11.17
N LEU A 227 -6.58 12.43 11.10
CA LEU A 227 -6.00 11.73 9.94
C LEU A 227 -6.96 11.66 8.74
N GLN A 228 -8.27 11.67 9.00
CA GLN A 228 -9.35 11.65 8.03
C GLN A 228 -9.97 13.04 7.84
N TYR A 229 -9.21 14.13 8.10
CA TYR A 229 -9.63 15.55 8.16
C TYR A 229 -10.04 16.04 9.58
#